data_AF-A0A920RJM4-F1
#
_entry.id   AF-A0A920RJM4-F1
#
_cell.length_a   1.000
_cell.length_b   1.000
_cell.length_c   1.000
_cell.angle_alpha   90.00
_cell.angle_beta   90.00
_cell.angle_gamma   90.00
#
_symmetry.space_group_name_H-M   'P 1'
#
loop_
_entity.id
_entity.type
_entity.pdbx_description
1 polymer ?
#
loop_
_entity_poly.entity_id
_entity_poly.type
_entity_poly.pdbx_seq_one_letter_code
_entity_poly.pdbx_strand_id
1 'polypeptide(L)' 'MIEASFPESQSELAQVTGHLTPNGAVRQLEKIGSTVRAIAVHLKPSSRDELVAEIDALGFPGLEVGRPGTTYSF' A
#
# COMPACT_ATOMS: atom_id res chain seq x y z
N MET A 1 1.21 9.29 3.78
CA MET A 1 1.83 7.97 3.45
C MET A 1 0.97 6.89 4.06
N ILE A 2 0.95 5.68 3.47
CA ILE A 2 0.18 4.53 3.94
C ILE A 2 1.01 3.26 3.84
N GLU A 3 0.85 2.31 4.77
CA GLU A 3 1.59 1.04 4.69
C GLU A 3 0.90 0.02 3.77
N ALA A 4 1.69 -0.87 3.17
CA ALA A 4 1.23 -2.07 2.47
C ALA A 4 2.32 -3.16 2.64
N SER A 5 2.25 -3.86 3.78
CA SER A 5 3.38 -4.62 4.33
C SER A 5 3.34 -6.11 3.99
N PHE A 6 2.20 -6.63 3.52
CA PHE A 6 2.01 -8.05 3.18
C PHE A 6 1.13 -8.18 1.93
N PRO A 7 1.39 -9.15 1.04
CA PRO A 7 0.53 -9.39 -0.11
C PRO A 7 -0.86 -9.85 0.33
N GLU A 8 -1.85 -9.76 -0.55
CA GLU A 8 -3.23 -10.16 -0.24
C GLU A 8 -3.33 -11.65 0.14
N SER A 9 -2.47 -12.48 -0.45
CA SER A 9 -2.30 -13.90 -0.11
C SER A 9 -1.94 -14.15 1.37
N GLN A 10 -1.45 -13.12 2.08
CA GLN A 10 -1.06 -13.14 3.49
C GLN A 10 -1.97 -12.25 4.37
N SER A 11 -3.20 -11.98 3.93
CA SER A 11 -4.15 -11.11 4.65
C SER A 11 -4.40 -11.50 6.10
N GLU A 12 -4.46 -12.80 6.42
CA GLU A 12 -4.59 -13.28 7.80
C GLU A 12 -3.36 -12.89 8.65
N LEU A 13 -2.14 -13.09 8.13
CA LEU A 13 -0.91 -12.69 8.82
C LEU A 13 -0.87 -11.18 9.02
N ALA A 14 -1.26 -10.41 8.01
CA ALA A 14 -1.36 -8.95 8.10
C ALA A 14 -2.31 -8.56 9.24
N GLN A 15 -3.49 -9.17 9.31
CA GLN A 15 -4.48 -8.90 10.35
C GLN A 15 -3.95 -9.18 11.76
N VAL A 16 -3.39 -10.37 12.01
CA VAL A 16 -2.93 -10.75 13.37
C VAL A 16 -1.71 -9.95 13.83
N THR A 17 -0.92 -9.42 12.90
CA THR A 17 0.24 -8.56 13.20
C THR A 17 -0.06 -7.07 13.16
N GLY A 18 -1.30 -6.67 12.82
CA GLY A 18 -1.72 -5.28 12.77
C GLY A 18 -1.23 -4.50 11.54
N HIS A 19 -0.83 -5.20 10.48
CA HIS A 19 -0.35 -4.63 9.23
C HIS A 19 -1.43 -4.62 8.14
N LEU A 20 -1.18 -3.90 7.05
CA LEU A 20 -2.09 -3.84 5.90
C LEU A 20 -1.57 -4.65 4.70
N THR A 21 -2.52 -5.18 3.94
CA THR A 21 -2.33 -5.57 2.54
C THR A 21 -2.61 -4.39 1.60
N PRO A 22 -2.29 -4.48 0.29
CA PRO A 22 -2.71 -3.47 -0.68
C PRO A 22 -4.21 -3.17 -0.67
N ASN A 23 -5.09 -4.19 -0.60
CA ASN A 23 -6.53 -3.97 -0.45
C ASN A 23 -6.86 -3.32 0.91
N GLY A 24 -6.18 -3.74 1.98
CA GLY A 24 -6.33 -3.13 3.29
C GLY A 24 -6.01 -1.63 3.29
N ALA A 25 -4.96 -1.23 2.56
CA ALA A 25 -4.56 0.16 2.37
C ALA A 25 -5.64 0.95 1.63
N VAL A 26 -6.12 0.45 0.49
CA VAL A 26 -7.23 1.08 -0.27
C VAL A 26 -8.46 1.28 0.62
N ARG A 27 -8.85 0.27 1.40
CA ARG A 27 -9.99 0.38 2.33
C ARG A 27 -9.81 1.44 3.41
N GLN A 28 -8.58 1.79 3.81
CA GLN A 28 -8.35 2.94 4.69
C GLN A 28 -8.42 4.26 3.93
N LEU A 29 -7.92 4.31 2.69
CA LEU A 29 -7.98 5.50 1.84
C LEU A 29 -9.43 5.88 1.48
N GLU A 30 -10.28 4.89 1.24
CA GLU A 30 -11.71 5.12 0.96
C GLU A 30 -12.42 5.83 2.13
N LYS A 31 -11.96 5.66 3.38
CA LYS A 31 -12.54 6.34 4.56
C LYS A 31 -12.23 7.83 4.61
N ILE A 32 -11.11 8.26 4.01
CA ILE A 32 -10.66 9.66 4.01
C ILE A 32 -11.01 10.38 2.70
N GLY A 33 -11.35 9.63 1.65
CA GLY A 33 -11.69 10.14 0.31
C GLY A 33 -10.54 9.99 -0.69
N SER A 34 -10.89 9.72 -1.95
CA SER A 34 -9.96 9.45 -3.06
C SER A 34 -9.21 10.66 -3.61
N THR A 35 -9.41 11.85 -3.03
CA THR A 35 -8.78 13.10 -3.49
C THR A 35 -7.37 13.31 -2.92
N VAL A 36 -6.96 12.52 -1.93
CA VAL A 36 -5.66 12.64 -1.26
C VAL A 36 -4.62 11.78 -1.97
N ARG A 37 -3.50 12.38 -2.40
CA ARG A 37 -2.34 11.63 -2.88
C ARG A 37 -1.75 10.80 -1.75
N ALA A 38 -1.76 9.49 -1.90
CA ALA A 38 -1.21 8.52 -0.98
C ALA A 38 0.01 7.81 -1.59
N ILE A 39 1.05 7.68 -0.78
CA ILE A 39 2.27 6.95 -1.15
C ILE A 39 2.35 5.71 -0.26
N ALA A 40 2.29 4.54 -0.89
CA ALA A 40 2.45 3.25 -0.25
C ALA A 40 3.92 3.04 0.16
N VAL A 41 4.15 2.78 1.44
CA VAL A 41 5.47 2.60 2.05
C VAL A 41 5.51 1.34 2.91
N HIS A 42 6.68 1.01 3.45
CA HIS A 42 6.90 -0.16 4.31
C HIS A 42 6.60 -1.51 3.62
N LEU A 43 6.77 -1.56 2.29
CA LEU A 43 6.71 -2.80 1.52
C LEU A 43 7.87 -3.70 1.95
N LYS A 44 7.56 -4.93 2.41
CA LYS A 44 8.58 -5.88 2.85
C LYS A 44 9.47 -6.28 1.66
N PRO A 45 10.81 -6.26 1.81
CA PRO A 45 11.72 -6.58 0.70
C PRO A 45 11.47 -7.94 0.05
N SER A 46 11.13 -8.95 0.85
CA SER A 46 10.89 -10.33 0.40
C SER A 46 9.72 -10.50 -0.57
N SER A 47 8.75 -9.59 -0.54
CA SER A 47 7.53 -9.63 -1.37
C SER A 47 7.32 -8.33 -2.13
N ARG A 48 8.37 -7.51 -2.30
CA ARG A 48 8.22 -6.15 -2.84
C ARG A 48 7.62 -6.14 -4.24
N ASP A 49 8.07 -7.04 -5.11
CA ASP A 49 7.61 -7.08 -6.50
C ASP A 49 6.14 -7.51 -6.60
N GLU A 50 5.72 -8.46 -5.77
CA GLU A 50 4.32 -8.89 -5.63
C GLU A 50 3.45 -7.72 -5.11
N LEU A 51 3.91 -7.04 -4.06
CA LEU A 51 3.22 -5.88 -3.49
C LEU A 51 3.06 -4.73 -4.49
N VAL A 52 4.10 -4.45 -5.28
CA VAL A 52 4.04 -3.43 -6.35
C VAL A 52 3.01 -3.83 -7.39
N ALA A 53 3.05 -5.08 -7.87
CA ALA A 53 2.09 -5.58 -8.85
C ALA A 53 0.65 -5.54 -8.35
N GLU A 54 0.41 -5.92 -7.08
CA GLU A 54 -0.90 -5.83 -6.47
C GLU A 54 -1.39 -4.37 -6.36
N ILE A 55 -0.53 -3.45 -5.93
CA ILE A 55 -0.88 -2.02 -5.83
C ILE A 55 -1.21 -1.44 -7.21
N ASP A 56 -0.41 -1.74 -8.23
CA ASP A 56 -0.65 -1.27 -9.59
C ASP A 56 -1.95 -1.85 -10.17
N ALA A 57 -2.24 -3.13 -9.89
CA ALA A 57 -3.45 -3.82 -10.35
C ALA A 57 -4.74 -3.28 -9.72
N LEU A 58 -4.68 -2.67 -8.52
CA LEU A 58 -5.84 -2.05 -7.89
C LEU A 58 -6.35 -0.82 -8.65
N GLY A 59 -5.49 -0.15 -9.42
CA GLY A 59 -5.85 1.03 -10.20
C GLY A 59 -6.47 2.17 -9.37
N PHE A 60 -6.19 2.22 -8.06
CA PHE A 60 -6.81 3.18 -7.16
C PHE A 60 -6.29 4.59 -7.43
N PRO A 61 -7.14 5.55 -7.82
CA PRO A 61 -6.70 6.91 -8.10
C PRO A 61 -6.02 7.55 -6.90
N GLY A 62 -4.83 8.10 -7.12
CA GLY A 62 -4.07 8.79 -6.08
C GLY A 62 -3.21 7.91 -5.18
N LEU A 63 -3.19 6.58 -5.38
CA LEU A 63 -2.24 5.68 -4.71
C LEU A 63 -1.04 5.40 -5.62
N GLU A 64 0.17 5.62 -5.12
CA GLU A 64 1.42 5.27 -5.81
C GLU A 64 2.40 4.52 -4.88
N VAL A 65 3.31 3.73 -5.46
CA VAL A 65 4.37 3.08 -4.66
C VAL A 65 5.51 4.05 -4.36
N GLY A 66 5.89 4.13 -3.08
CA GLY A 66 7.06 4.86 -2.61
C GLY A 66 8.37 4.36 -3.21
N ARG A 67 9.18 5.29 -3.71
CA ARG A 67 10.50 5.00 -4.31
C ARG A 67 11.62 5.39 -3.36
N PRO A 68 12.53 4.46 -3.01
CA PRO A 68 13.71 4.79 -2.19
C PRO A 68 14.49 5.96 -2.79
N GLY A 69 14.98 6.86 -1.93
CA GLY A 69 15.74 8.05 -2.35
C GLY A 69 14.93 9.16 -3.02
N THR A 70 13.60 9.04 -3.08
CA THR A 70 12.74 10.06 -3.69
C THR A 70 12.21 11.04 -2.65
N THR A 71 12.35 12.34 -2.92
CA THR A 71 11.72 13.41 -2.13
C THR A 71 10.32 13.70 -2.68
N TYR A 72 9.33 13.74 -1.79
CA TYR A 72 7.95 14.07 -2.12
C TYR A 72 7.56 15.41 -1.48
N SER A 73 6.83 16.24 -2.22
CA SER A 73 6.26 17.51 -1.77
C SER A 73 4.73 17.46 -1.74
N PHE A 74 4.11 18.10 -0.75
CA PHE A 74 2.67 18.10 -0.50
C PHE A 74 2.16 19.52 -0.29
#